data_AF-A0AAV2Z5B8-F1
#
_entry.id   AF-A0AAV2Z5B8-F1
#
_cell.length_a   1.000
_cell.length_b   1.000
_cell.length_c   1.000
_cell.angle_alpha   90.00
_cell.angle_beta   90.00
_cell.angle_gamma   90.00
#
_symmetry.space_group_name_H-M   'P 1'
#
loop_
_entity.id
_entity.type
_entity.pdbx_description
1 polymer ?
#
loop_
_entity_poly.entity_id
_entity_poly.type
_entity_poly.pdbx_seq_one_letter_code
_entity_poly.pdbx_strand_id
1 'polypeptide(L)'
;MRTWFVQHAYAGSETRPNLMFCLNAFTKNNPAHDETRAIIVGKNMTEIGVLQDAFPSAGVLTCWFHVLKHFKGQKYAQMAEVLYSCHICQFMIMYAHKLVYASSEADFLETRNAIIAQLRVSSKTEPMILHPFEEYFMKKWDACRDMWVKFARDDDVVRLGNNTNFATALVYREYEHAQ
;
A
#
# COMPACT_ATOMS: atom_id res chain seq x y z
N MET A 1 8.12 31.60 5.19
CA MET A 1 7.11 31.25 4.17
C MET A 1 7.32 29.77 3.87
N ARG A 2 6.29 28.92 3.97
CA ARG A 2 6.43 27.48 3.61
C ARG A 2 6.41 27.39 2.09
N THR A 3 7.52 26.99 1.48
CA THR A 3 7.65 26.80 0.03
C THR A 3 7.43 25.33 -0.31
N TRP A 4 6.63 25.07 -1.33
CA TRP A 4 6.39 23.71 -1.84
C TRP A 4 7.18 23.53 -3.13
N PHE A 5 7.92 22.43 -3.23
CA PHE A 5 8.59 22.04 -4.47
C PHE A 5 7.79 20.94 -5.15
N VAL A 6 7.54 21.11 -6.45
CA VAL A 6 6.80 20.12 -7.25
C VAL A 6 7.55 19.88 -8.55
N GLN A 7 7.77 18.61 -8.87
CA GLN A 7 8.29 18.18 -10.17
C GLN A 7 7.37 17.10 -10.74
N HIS A 8 7.04 17.26 -12.02
CA HIS A 8 6.39 16.21 -12.80
C HIS A 8 7.44 15.53 -13.67
N ALA A 9 7.39 14.20 -13.72
CA ALA A 9 8.25 13.42 -14.59
C ALA A 9 7.44 12.31 -15.26
N TYR A 10 7.77 12.02 -16.51
CA TYR A 10 7.23 10.89 -17.25
C TYR A 10 8.35 9.86 -17.43
N ALA A 11 8.16 8.68 -16.85
CA ALA A 11 9.02 7.52 -17.06
C ALA A 11 8.32 6.58 -18.05
N GLY A 12 8.96 6.27 -19.17
CA GLY A 12 8.39 5.37 -20.17
C GLY A 12 8.15 3.93 -19.68
N SER A 13 8.79 3.56 -18.57
CA SER A 13 8.57 2.31 -17.84
C SER A 13 9.12 2.41 -16.41
N GLU A 14 8.57 1.62 -15.47
CA GLU A 14 9.05 1.48 -14.09
C GLU A 14 10.33 0.65 -14.01
N THR A 15 11.41 1.15 -14.59
CA THR A 15 12.73 0.53 -14.44
C THR A 15 13.58 1.38 -13.53
N ARG A 16 14.48 0.75 -12.79
CA ARG A 16 15.44 1.43 -11.93
C ARG A 16 16.18 2.60 -12.63
N PRO A 17 16.73 2.45 -13.86
CA PRO A 17 17.38 3.57 -14.54
C PRO A 17 16.45 4.76 -14.80
N ASN A 18 15.21 4.51 -15.24
CA ASN A 18 14.24 5.56 -15.53
C ASN A 18 13.83 6.30 -14.25
N LEU A 19 13.54 5.55 -13.18
CA LEU A 19 13.18 6.12 -11.89
C LEU A 19 14.34 6.93 -11.31
N MET A 20 15.56 6.38 -11.30
CA MET A 20 16.75 7.12 -10.84
C MET A 20 16.96 8.42 -11.63
N PHE A 21 16.73 8.41 -12.96
CA PHE A 21 16.81 9.63 -13.76
C PHE A 21 15.79 10.68 -13.28
N CYS A 22 14.53 10.30 -13.04
CA CYS A 22 13.51 11.20 -12.52
C CYS A 22 13.84 11.72 -11.12
N LEU A 23 14.33 10.85 -10.23
CA LEU A 23 14.69 11.21 -8.85
C LEU A 23 15.92 12.12 -8.80
N ASN A 24 16.93 11.87 -9.63
CA ASN A 24 18.11 12.73 -9.72
C ASN A 24 17.74 14.14 -10.21
N ALA A 25 16.80 14.26 -11.13
CA ALA A 25 16.27 15.56 -11.53
C ALA A 25 15.55 16.25 -10.35
N PHE A 26 14.77 15.50 -9.57
CA PHE A 26 14.06 16.03 -8.41
C PHE A 26 15.04 16.55 -7.35
N THR A 27 16.03 15.75 -6.94
CA THR A 27 16.99 16.12 -5.90
C THR A 27 17.86 17.29 -6.33
N LYS A 28 18.29 17.32 -7.60
CA LYS A 28 19.04 18.45 -8.18
C LYS A 28 18.28 19.77 -8.12
N ASN A 29 16.96 19.74 -8.28
CA ASN A 29 16.12 20.94 -8.33
C ASN A 29 15.47 21.28 -6.98
N ASN A 30 15.55 20.38 -5.99
CA ASN A 30 15.00 20.56 -4.66
C ASN A 30 16.12 20.56 -3.59
N PRO A 31 16.66 21.73 -3.21
CA PRO A 31 17.70 21.82 -2.19
C PRO A 31 17.30 21.25 -0.82
N ALA A 32 16.00 21.16 -0.53
CA ALA A 32 15.48 20.60 0.72
C ALA A 32 15.19 19.10 0.65
N HIS A 33 15.64 18.39 -0.40
CA HIS A 33 15.34 16.96 -0.56
C HIS A 33 15.90 16.10 0.59
N ASP A 34 17.02 16.49 1.20
CA ASP A 34 17.63 15.81 2.34
C ASP A 34 16.76 15.87 3.61
N GLU A 35 15.80 16.80 3.69
CA GLU A 35 14.83 16.91 4.78
C GLU A 35 13.62 15.99 4.58
N THR A 36 13.58 15.22 3.50
CA THR A 36 12.46 14.30 3.21
C THR A 36 12.40 13.21 4.27
N ARG A 37 11.27 13.15 5.00
CA ARG A 37 11.01 12.15 6.04
C ARG A 37 10.11 11.00 5.58
N ALA A 38 9.23 11.25 4.59
CA ALA A 38 8.37 10.24 3.99
C ALA A 38 8.30 10.36 2.48
N ILE A 39 8.13 9.20 1.84
CA ILE A 39 7.74 9.10 0.45
C ILE A 39 6.48 8.25 0.38
N ILE A 40 5.39 8.83 -0.13
CA ILE A 40 4.12 8.10 -0.30
C ILE A 40 4.07 7.57 -1.73
N VAL A 41 3.87 6.27 -1.90
CA VAL A 41 3.81 5.58 -3.18
C VAL A 41 2.46 4.91 -3.43
N GLY A 42 2.18 4.58 -4.70
CA GLY A 42 1.10 3.67 -5.08
C GLY A 42 1.39 2.22 -4.69
N LYS A 43 0.38 1.34 -4.77
CA LYS A 43 0.54 -0.08 -4.38
C LYS A 43 1.43 -0.90 -5.31
N ASN A 44 1.49 -0.52 -6.57
CA ASN A 44 2.14 -1.30 -7.64
C ASN A 44 3.58 -0.87 -7.91
N MET A 45 4.17 -0.06 -7.03
CA MET A 45 5.57 0.33 -7.15
C MET A 45 6.46 -0.89 -6.87
N THR A 46 7.14 -1.41 -7.90
CA THR A 46 8.00 -2.60 -7.86
C THR A 46 9.43 -2.30 -7.47
N GLU A 47 9.88 -1.07 -7.69
CA GLU A 47 11.26 -0.62 -7.49
C GLU A 47 11.45 0.20 -6.20
N ILE A 48 10.81 -0.22 -5.09
CA ILE A 48 10.85 0.53 -3.82
C ILE A 48 12.30 0.81 -3.36
N GLY A 49 13.21 -0.12 -3.63
CA GLY A 49 14.64 0.02 -3.33
C GLY A 49 15.25 1.27 -3.99
N VAL A 50 14.76 1.69 -5.16
CA VAL A 50 15.23 2.91 -5.83
C VAL A 50 14.93 4.17 -5.02
N LEU A 51 13.78 4.22 -4.35
CA LEU A 51 13.42 5.32 -3.47
C LEU A 51 14.23 5.29 -2.18
N GLN A 52 14.49 4.10 -1.63
CA GLN A 52 15.33 3.93 -0.45
C GLN A 52 16.77 4.33 -0.74
N ASP A 53 17.29 4.03 -1.93
CA ASP A 53 18.63 4.45 -2.35
C ASP A 53 18.74 5.95 -2.56
N ALA A 54 17.70 6.57 -3.14
CA ALA A 54 17.68 8.02 -3.39
C ALA A 54 17.38 8.85 -2.13
N PHE A 55 16.67 8.28 -1.14
CA PHE A 55 16.27 8.95 0.10
C PHE A 55 16.41 8.00 1.30
N PRO A 56 17.64 7.65 1.70
CA PRO A 56 17.90 6.65 2.74
C PRO A 56 17.35 7.02 4.11
N SER A 57 17.14 8.32 4.36
CA SER A 57 16.59 8.85 5.62
C SER A 57 15.06 8.93 5.63
N ALA A 58 14.39 8.62 4.51
CA ALA A 58 12.94 8.74 4.37
C ALA A 58 12.25 7.36 4.48
N GLY A 59 11.14 7.31 5.22
CA GLY A 59 10.27 6.14 5.21
C GLY A 59 9.44 6.05 3.93
N VAL A 60 9.42 4.90 3.27
CA VAL A 60 8.56 4.66 2.10
C VAL A 60 7.23 4.08 2.56
N LEU A 61 6.12 4.77 2.27
CA LEU A 61 4.78 4.45 2.73
C LEU A 61 3.83 4.20 1.56
N THR A 62 2.94 3.21 1.67
CA THR A 62 1.92 2.97 0.63
C THR A 62 0.68 3.84 0.88
N CYS A 63 0.22 4.63 -0.07
CA CYS A 63 -0.98 5.45 0.12
C CYS A 63 -2.20 4.61 0.57
N TRP A 64 -2.86 5.00 1.68
CA TRP A 64 -4.02 4.28 2.23
C TRP A 64 -5.19 4.18 1.25
N PHE A 65 -5.38 5.20 0.40
CA PHE A 65 -6.37 5.15 -0.67
C PHE A 65 -6.11 3.96 -1.60
N HIS A 66 -4.87 3.75 -2.03
CA HIS A 66 -4.51 2.63 -2.89
C HIS A 66 -4.64 1.28 -2.18
N VAL A 67 -4.31 1.22 -0.88
CA VAL A 67 -4.51 0.02 -0.06
C VAL A 67 -6.00 -0.35 0.01
N LEU A 68 -6.86 0.59 0.39
CA LEU A 68 -8.30 0.37 0.49
C LEU A 68 -8.93 0.08 -0.87
N LYS A 69 -8.50 0.77 -1.93
CA LYS A 69 -8.95 0.50 -3.31
C LYS A 69 -8.57 -0.92 -3.74
N HIS A 70 -7.36 -1.36 -3.41
CA HIS A 70 -6.91 -2.69 -3.74
C HIS A 70 -7.76 -3.74 -3.02
N PHE A 71 -7.96 -3.64 -1.69
CA PHE A 71 -8.82 -4.54 -0.93
C PHE A 71 -10.30 -4.54 -1.38
N LYS A 72 -10.77 -3.44 -2.00
CA LYS A 72 -12.09 -3.35 -2.66
C LYS A 72 -12.16 -4.07 -4.02
N GLY A 73 -11.02 -4.37 -4.64
CA GLY A 73 -10.94 -4.86 -6.02
C GLY A 73 -11.29 -6.35 -6.21
N GLN A 74 -11.71 -6.69 -7.43
CA GLN A 74 -12.22 -8.02 -7.80
C GLN A 74 -11.20 -9.16 -7.68
N LYS A 75 -9.89 -8.87 -7.71
CA LYS A 75 -8.84 -9.90 -7.56
C LYS A 75 -8.95 -10.67 -6.23
N TYR A 76 -9.42 -10.01 -5.17
CA TYR A 76 -9.70 -10.67 -3.89
C TYR A 76 -10.92 -11.59 -3.94
N ALA A 77 -11.97 -11.18 -4.64
CA ALA A 77 -13.17 -12.00 -4.84
C ALA A 77 -12.85 -13.27 -5.66
N GLN A 78 -11.91 -13.17 -6.61
CA GLN A 78 -11.44 -14.29 -7.43
C GLN A 78 -10.56 -15.27 -6.63
N MET A 79 -9.55 -14.77 -5.89
CA MET A 79 -8.66 -15.61 -5.06
C MET A 79 -9.36 -16.28 -3.88
N ALA A 80 -10.52 -15.74 -3.49
CA ALA A 80 -11.34 -16.35 -2.47
C ALA A 80 -12.20 -17.52 -3.00
N GLU A 81 -12.26 -17.75 -4.32
CA GLU A 81 -13.06 -18.74 -5.08
C GLU A 81 -14.54 -18.93 -4.68
N VAL A 82 -14.99 -18.29 -3.61
CA VAL A 82 -16.17 -18.68 -2.83
C VAL A 82 -16.98 -17.46 -2.40
N LEU A 83 -16.55 -16.24 -2.74
CA LEU A 83 -17.06 -15.04 -2.06
C LEU A 83 -17.56 -13.96 -3.02
N TYR A 84 -18.24 -14.35 -4.09
CA TYR A 84 -19.03 -13.44 -4.93
C TYR A 84 -20.44 -13.14 -4.35
N SER A 85 -20.54 -13.05 -3.02
CA SER A 85 -21.74 -12.51 -2.38
C SER A 85 -21.47 -11.07 -1.95
N CYS A 86 -22.45 -10.18 -2.18
CA CYS A 86 -22.38 -8.76 -1.78
C CYS A 86 -21.97 -8.57 -0.31
N HIS A 87 -22.40 -9.49 0.56
CA HIS A 87 -22.07 -9.47 1.98
C HIS A 87 -20.57 -9.60 2.22
N ILE A 88 -19.88 -10.51 1.54
CA ILE A 88 -18.45 -10.72 1.78
C ILE A 88 -17.59 -9.58 1.23
N CYS A 89 -17.96 -9.02 0.08
CA CYS A 89 -17.33 -7.78 -0.41
C CYS A 89 -17.43 -6.66 0.63
N GLN A 90 -18.60 -6.46 1.24
CA GLN A 90 -18.80 -5.47 2.29
C GLN A 90 -17.98 -5.79 3.56
N PHE A 91 -17.94 -7.07 3.96
CA PHE A 91 -17.11 -7.53 5.08
C PHE A 91 -15.62 -7.22 4.83
N MET A 92 -15.09 -7.55 3.65
CA MET A 92 -13.69 -7.30 3.29
C MET A 92 -13.33 -5.81 3.35
N ILE A 93 -14.25 -4.93 2.97
CA ILE A 93 -14.06 -3.47 3.09
C ILE A 93 -13.94 -3.06 4.57
N MET A 94 -14.85 -3.52 5.41
CA MET A 94 -14.82 -3.21 6.84
C MET A 94 -13.51 -3.69 7.49
N TYR A 95 -13.08 -4.90 7.14
CA TYR A 95 -11.83 -5.48 7.63
C TYR A 95 -10.60 -4.76 7.11
N ALA A 96 -10.56 -4.38 5.82
CA ALA A 96 -9.48 -3.58 5.27
C ALA A 96 -9.34 -2.25 6.02
N HIS A 97 -10.46 -1.59 6.35
CA HIS A 97 -10.44 -0.40 7.20
C HIS A 97 -9.87 -0.69 8.60
N LYS A 98 -10.32 -1.77 9.26
CA LYS A 98 -9.79 -2.15 10.58
C LYS A 98 -8.29 -2.45 10.55
N LEU A 99 -7.79 -3.14 9.52
CA LEU A 99 -6.37 -3.41 9.35
C LEU A 99 -5.57 -2.13 9.13
N VAL A 100 -6.00 -1.27 8.19
CA VAL A 100 -5.31 -0.01 7.87
C VAL A 100 -5.22 0.91 9.10
N TYR A 101 -6.32 1.02 9.86
CA TYR A 101 -6.45 1.94 10.98
C TYR A 101 -6.22 1.28 12.36
N ALA A 102 -5.71 0.05 12.40
CA ALA A 102 -5.37 -0.62 13.65
C ALA A 102 -4.48 0.27 14.52
N SER A 103 -4.83 0.41 15.79
CA SER A 103 -4.13 1.33 16.71
C SER A 103 -3.05 0.63 17.52
N SER A 104 -2.99 -0.70 17.47
CA SER A 104 -1.96 -1.52 18.07
C SER A 104 -1.69 -2.77 17.23
N GLU A 105 -0.57 -3.44 17.51
CA GLU A 105 -0.30 -4.75 16.94
C GLU A 105 -1.37 -5.77 17.33
N ALA A 106 -1.88 -5.71 18.57
CA ALA A 106 -2.95 -6.59 19.03
C ALA A 106 -4.23 -6.41 18.19
N ASP A 107 -4.68 -5.16 17.96
CA ASP A 107 -5.87 -4.87 17.14
C ASP A 107 -5.72 -5.41 15.72
N PHE A 108 -4.51 -5.28 15.16
CA PHE A 108 -4.20 -5.75 13.82
C PHE A 108 -4.22 -7.27 13.74
N LEU A 109 -3.55 -7.96 14.68
CA LEU A 109 -3.51 -9.43 14.73
C LEU A 109 -4.90 -10.02 14.97
N GLU A 110 -5.70 -9.43 15.85
CA GLU A 110 -7.10 -9.82 16.08
C GLU A 110 -7.90 -9.72 14.78
N THR A 111 -7.83 -8.57 14.12
CA THR A 111 -8.54 -8.32 12.86
C THR A 111 -8.10 -9.29 11.76
N ARG A 112 -6.78 -9.50 11.60
CA ARG A 112 -6.20 -10.41 10.61
C ARG A 112 -6.67 -11.84 10.84
N ASN A 113 -6.57 -12.32 12.07
CA ASN A 113 -6.93 -13.69 12.43
C ASN A 113 -8.45 -13.92 12.25
N ALA A 114 -9.28 -12.91 12.55
CA ALA A 114 -10.73 -12.98 12.32
C ALA A 114 -11.08 -13.13 10.82
N ILE A 115 -10.40 -12.41 9.93
CA ILE A 115 -10.58 -12.54 8.48
C ILE A 115 -10.20 -13.94 8.02
N ILE A 116 -9.01 -14.42 8.41
CA ILE A 116 -8.51 -15.74 8.02
C ILE A 116 -9.47 -16.84 8.49
N ALA A 117 -9.95 -16.77 9.74
CA ALA A 117 -10.91 -17.72 10.28
C ALA A 117 -12.22 -17.72 9.47
N GLN A 118 -12.77 -16.54 9.17
CA GLN A 118 -14.00 -16.43 8.38
C GLN A 118 -13.83 -16.95 6.94
N LEU A 119 -12.68 -16.71 6.32
CA LEU A 119 -12.38 -17.23 4.98
C LEU A 119 -12.30 -18.76 4.98
N ARG A 120 -11.57 -19.36 5.92
CA ARG A 120 -11.42 -20.82 6.04
C ARG A 120 -12.77 -21.52 6.26
N VAL A 121 -13.64 -20.96 7.10
CA VAL A 121 -15.01 -21.47 7.32
C VAL A 121 -15.82 -21.39 6.02
N SER A 122 -15.74 -20.28 5.30
CA SER A 122 -16.55 -20.06 4.10
C SER A 122 -16.12 -20.93 2.92
N SER A 123 -14.81 -21.17 2.76
CA SER A 123 -14.27 -21.97 1.67
C SER A 123 -14.19 -23.48 1.95
N LYS A 124 -14.65 -23.93 3.13
CA LYS A 124 -14.53 -25.33 3.58
C LYS A 124 -13.11 -25.88 3.44
N THR A 125 -12.11 -25.03 3.64
CA THR A 125 -10.71 -25.44 3.53
C THR A 125 -10.37 -26.36 4.68
N GLU A 126 -9.76 -27.51 4.39
CA GLU A 126 -9.30 -28.45 5.41
C GLU A 126 -8.35 -27.76 6.40
N PRO A 127 -8.40 -28.07 7.70
CA PRO A 127 -7.65 -27.35 8.74
C PRO A 127 -6.12 -27.28 8.51
N MET A 128 -5.57 -28.24 7.75
CA MET A 128 -4.14 -28.33 7.44
C MET A 128 -3.73 -27.67 6.11
N ILE A 129 -4.66 -27.16 5.31
CA ILE A 129 -4.38 -26.51 4.04
C ILE A 129 -4.39 -25.00 4.23
N LEU A 130 -3.28 -24.34 3.87
CA LEU A 130 -3.20 -22.88 3.88
C LEU A 130 -4.10 -22.32 2.77
N HIS A 131 -4.99 -21.40 3.13
CA HIS A 131 -5.89 -20.78 2.16
C HIS A 131 -5.09 -19.91 1.17
N PRO A 132 -5.36 -19.93 -0.16
CA PRO A 132 -4.61 -19.12 -1.14
C PRO A 132 -4.57 -17.63 -0.81
N PHE A 133 -5.70 -17.07 -0.35
CA PHE A 133 -5.74 -15.69 0.16
C PHE A 133 -4.81 -15.48 1.37
N GLU A 134 -4.75 -16.42 2.31
CA GLU A 134 -3.93 -16.29 3.51
C GLU A 134 -2.45 -16.25 3.13
N GLU A 135 -2.01 -17.16 2.25
CA GLU A 135 -0.64 -17.15 1.71
C GLU A 135 -0.34 -15.81 1.01
N TYR A 136 -1.23 -15.37 0.13
CA TYR A 136 -1.11 -14.10 -0.58
C TYR A 136 -1.03 -12.91 0.39
N PHE A 137 -1.92 -12.84 1.38
CA PHE A 137 -1.98 -11.77 2.35
C PHE A 137 -0.71 -11.71 3.19
N MET A 138 -0.26 -12.85 3.72
CA MET A 138 0.95 -12.91 4.53
C MET A 138 2.18 -12.45 3.73
N LYS A 139 2.30 -12.92 2.48
CA LYS A 139 3.45 -12.61 1.61
C LYS A 139 3.45 -11.19 1.06
N LYS A 140 2.29 -10.60 0.77
CA LYS A 140 2.18 -9.33 0.04
C LYS A 140 1.71 -8.14 0.87
N TRP A 141 1.13 -8.39 2.05
CA TRP A 141 0.52 -7.36 2.89
C TRP A 141 1.07 -7.38 4.30
N ASP A 142 1.03 -8.53 4.99
CA ASP A 142 1.54 -8.64 6.36
C ASP A 142 3.05 -8.36 6.43
N ALA A 143 3.82 -8.90 5.47
CA ALA A 143 5.26 -8.74 5.37
C ALA A 143 5.75 -7.29 5.20
N CYS A 144 4.89 -6.36 4.78
CA CYS A 144 5.21 -4.93 4.62
C CYS A 144 4.21 -4.02 5.35
N ARG A 145 3.64 -4.51 6.46
CA ARG A 145 2.61 -3.79 7.24
C ARG A 145 3.10 -2.46 7.83
N ASP A 146 4.39 -2.33 8.10
CA ASP A 146 5.07 -1.08 8.46
C ASP A 146 4.87 0.02 7.41
N MET A 147 4.72 -0.33 6.14
CA MET A 147 4.46 0.63 5.07
C MET A 147 3.01 1.09 5.01
N TRP A 148 2.04 0.38 5.61
CA TRP A 148 0.61 0.64 5.36
C TRP A 148 -0.35 0.61 6.56
N VAL A 149 0.07 0.12 7.71
CA VAL A 149 -0.76 0.07 8.92
C VAL A 149 -0.45 1.25 9.84
N LYS A 150 -1.49 1.90 10.36
CA LYS A 150 -1.38 3.10 11.18
C LYS A 150 -0.40 2.96 12.36
N PHE A 151 -0.54 1.92 13.19
CA PHE A 151 0.34 1.77 14.37
C PHE A 151 1.80 1.41 14.00
N ALA A 152 2.01 0.76 12.85
CA ALA A 152 3.31 0.25 12.44
C ALA A 152 4.13 1.27 11.66
N ARG A 153 3.48 2.34 11.18
CA ARG A 153 4.12 3.48 10.55
C ARG A 153 4.71 4.38 11.62
N ASP A 154 5.91 4.89 11.35
CA ASP A 154 6.57 5.85 12.22
C ASP A 154 5.68 7.11 12.40
N ASP A 155 5.32 7.39 13.66
CA ASP A 155 4.20 8.26 14.04
C ASP A 155 4.51 9.76 13.84
N ASP A 156 5.79 10.09 13.67
CA ASP A 156 6.32 11.44 13.43
C ASP A 156 6.21 11.91 11.97
N VAL A 157 5.91 10.99 11.06
CA VAL A 157 5.99 11.26 9.63
C VAL A 157 4.61 11.59 9.05
N VAL A 158 4.16 12.82 9.34
CA VAL A 158 3.12 13.54 8.59
C VAL A 158 1.73 12.91 8.63
N ARG A 159 0.96 13.29 9.66
CA ARG A 159 -0.50 13.12 9.73
C ARG A 159 -1.23 14.15 8.84
N LEU A 160 -0.86 14.26 7.57
CA LEU A 160 -1.80 14.84 6.59
C LEU A 160 -2.89 13.79 6.45
N GLY A 161 -4.05 13.99 7.09
CA GLY A 161 -5.17 13.05 7.04
C GLY A 161 -5.31 12.48 5.63
N ASN A 162 -4.81 11.26 5.42
CA ASN A 162 -4.59 10.71 4.08
C ASN A 162 -5.89 10.07 3.61
N ASN A 163 -6.92 10.91 3.51
CA ASN A 163 -8.19 10.73 2.83
C ASN A 163 -8.30 11.63 1.59
N THR A 164 -7.24 12.36 1.22
CA THR A 164 -7.20 13.19 0.00
C THR A 164 -6.54 12.45 -1.15
N ASN A 165 -7.16 12.52 -2.33
CA ASN A 165 -6.71 11.94 -3.60
C ASN A 165 -5.40 12.55 -4.16
N PHE A 166 -4.63 13.28 -3.35
CA PHE A 166 -3.44 14.00 -3.77
C PHE A 166 -2.38 14.00 -2.66
N ALA A 167 -1.55 12.96 -2.64
CA ALA A 167 -0.25 13.00 -1.99
C ALA A 167 0.82 13.04 -3.09
N THR A 168 1.46 14.19 -3.25
CA THR A 168 2.81 14.34 -3.84
C THR A 168 3.74 13.36 -3.08
N ALA A 169 4.35 12.30 -3.65
CA ALA A 169 4.73 11.98 -5.02
C ALA A 169 3.82 10.93 -5.71
N LEU A 170 3.16 11.36 -6.78
CA LEU A 170 2.55 10.50 -7.79
C LEU A 170 3.55 10.29 -8.93
N VAL A 171 4.10 9.08 -9.06
CA VAL A 171 4.39 8.49 -10.37
C VAL A 171 3.89 7.05 -10.33
N TYR A 172 2.61 6.87 -10.66
CA TYR A 172 2.16 5.83 -11.59
C TYR A 172 0.67 6.05 -11.89
N ARG A 173 0.34 6.30 -13.16
CA ARG A 173 -1.01 6.14 -13.69
C ARG A 173 -0.97 4.85 -14.50
N GLU A 174 -1.29 3.71 -13.89
CA GLU A 174 -1.60 2.52 -14.69
C GLU A 174 -2.86 2.83 -15.48
N TYR A 175 -2.71 2.97 -16.80
CA TYR A 175 -3.81 2.79 -17.71
C TYR A 175 -4.02 1.28 -17.81
N GLU A 176 -5.07 0.78 -17.17
CA GLU A 176 -5.60 -0.54 -17.52
C GLU A 176 -6.03 -0.46 -18.99
N HIS A 177 -5.32 -1.19 -19.84
CA HIS A 177 -5.79 -1.47 -21.19
C HIS A 177 -7.12 -2.22 -21.05
N ALA A 178 -8.20 -1.54 -21.45
CA ALA A 178 -9.40 -2.23 -21.88
C ALA A 178 -9.04 -3.02 -23.15
N GLN A 179 -9.04 -4.35 -23.02
CA GLN A 179 -9.47 -5.26 -24.07
C GLN A 179 -10.67 -6.03 -23.55
#